data_AF-A0AAV6YDE2-F1
#
_entry.id   AF-A0AAV6YDE2-F1
#
_cell.length_a   1.000
_cell.length_b   1.000
_cell.length_c   1.000
_cell.angle_alpha   90.00
_cell.angle_beta   90.00
_cell.angle_gamma   90.00
#
_symmetry.space_group_name_H-M   'P 1'
#
loop_
_entity.id
_entity.type
_entity.pdbx_description
1 polymer ?
#
loop_
_entity_poly.entity_id
_entity_poly.type
_entity_poly.pdbx_seq_one_letter_code
_entity_poly.pdbx_strand_id
1 'polypeptide(L)'
;QEGRLKMADFQEASIYKPFIIGVLLMFFQQATGINAIMFYADLIFKEANFKNSSLASVTVGLVQVAVTAVAALIMDRAGRKVLLLLSGVIMAVSTTLFGVYFKISVPHGKNSSVLMSAEHLAEGPADAPAWLALLSMGLFIAGFAIGWGPIPWLLMSEIFPLRARGVASGFCVVTNWGCAFLVTKVFHELLDLLSPYGTFWLFAAFCALNVVFTVLCVPETKGKTLEQIQSHFQQRSRPRSSPPGPPQ
;
A
#
# COMPACT_ATOMS: atom_id res chain seq x y z
N GLN A 1 -14.48 25.97 -26.08
CA GLN A 1 -14.86 24.64 -26.59
C GLN A 1 -13.73 23.67 -26.23
N GLU A 2 -13.81 23.05 -25.05
CA GLU A 2 -12.85 22.03 -24.61
C GLU A 2 -13.01 20.79 -25.48
N GLY A 3 -11.95 20.43 -26.23
CA GLY A 3 -11.97 19.29 -27.12
C GLY A 3 -12.19 17.99 -26.36
N ARG A 4 -13.38 17.38 -26.55
CA ARG A 4 -13.72 16.01 -26.11
C ARG A 4 -12.50 15.11 -26.28
N LEU A 5 -12.00 14.58 -25.17
CA LEU A 5 -11.01 13.50 -25.18
C LEU A 5 -11.54 12.38 -26.07
N LYS A 6 -10.79 12.05 -27.13
CA LYS A 6 -11.06 10.83 -27.89
C LYS A 6 -10.34 9.69 -27.18
N MET A 7 -10.88 8.47 -27.22
CA MET A 7 -10.22 7.28 -26.66
C MET A 7 -8.80 7.09 -27.22
N ALA A 8 -8.52 7.58 -28.43
CA ALA A 8 -7.19 7.60 -29.04
C ALA A 8 -6.17 8.47 -28.29
N ASP A 9 -6.60 9.51 -27.56
CA ASP A 9 -5.69 10.39 -26.79
C ASP A 9 -5.06 9.63 -25.61
N PHE A 10 -5.67 8.54 -25.13
CA PHE A 10 -5.09 7.67 -24.11
C PHE A 10 -3.91 6.82 -24.62
N GLN A 11 -3.74 6.69 -25.94
CA GLN A 11 -2.61 5.96 -26.52
C GLN A 11 -1.32 6.80 -26.57
N GLU A 12 -1.41 8.11 -26.30
CA GLU A 12 -0.22 8.94 -26.21
C GLU A 12 0.64 8.54 -25.01
N ALA A 13 1.94 8.39 -25.25
CA ALA A 13 2.90 7.99 -24.24
C ALA A 13 3.10 9.00 -23.09
N SER A 14 2.64 10.23 -23.30
CA SER A 14 2.52 11.25 -22.25
C SER A 14 1.36 10.99 -21.28
N ILE A 15 0.34 10.22 -21.67
CA ILE A 15 -0.88 9.98 -20.90
C ILE A 15 -0.88 8.54 -20.36
N TYR A 16 -0.54 7.53 -21.16
CA TYR A 16 -0.62 6.13 -20.70
C TYR A 16 0.41 5.82 -19.61
N LYS A 17 1.62 6.40 -19.65
CA LYS A 17 2.68 6.12 -18.66
C LYS A 17 2.29 6.61 -17.26
N PRO A 18 1.91 7.89 -17.05
CA PRO A 18 1.37 8.33 -15.77
C PRO A 18 0.14 7.52 -15.34
N PHE A 19 -0.77 7.25 -16.29
CA PHE A 19 -1.99 6.48 -16.01
C PHE A 19 -1.70 5.10 -15.42
N ILE A 20 -0.82 4.32 -16.05
CA ILE A 20 -0.43 2.98 -15.56
C ILE A 20 0.24 3.10 -14.18
N ILE A 21 1.10 4.09 -13.97
CA ILE A 21 1.74 4.32 -12.66
C ILE A 21 0.69 4.61 -11.58
N GLY A 22 -0.31 5.45 -11.88
CA GLY A 22 -1.40 5.77 -10.94
C GLY A 22 -2.28 4.57 -10.60
N VAL A 23 -2.66 3.78 -11.60
CA VAL A 23 -3.46 2.55 -11.41
C VAL A 23 -2.68 1.52 -10.58
N LEU A 24 -1.41 1.28 -10.92
CA LEU A 24 -0.55 0.36 -10.17
C LEU A 24 -0.30 0.85 -8.75
N LEU A 25 -0.11 2.15 -8.52
CA LEU A 25 -0.01 2.74 -7.18
C LEU A 25 -1.22 2.38 -6.32
N MET A 26 -2.44 2.53 -6.85
CA MET A 26 -3.67 2.23 -6.13
C MET A 26 -3.88 0.73 -5.90
N PHE A 27 -3.54 -0.10 -6.88
CA PHE A 27 -3.55 -1.56 -6.73
C PHE A 27 -2.61 -2.00 -5.61
N PHE A 28 -1.35 -1.55 -5.68
CA PHE A 28 -0.31 -1.92 -4.74
C PHE A 28 -0.59 -1.41 -3.33
N GLN A 29 -1.19 -0.22 -3.18
CA GLN A 29 -1.66 0.28 -1.89
C GLN A 29 -2.60 -0.73 -1.21
N GLN A 30 -3.56 -1.28 -1.95
CA GLN A 30 -4.58 -2.19 -1.42
C GLN A 30 -4.11 -3.64 -1.30
N ALA A 31 -3.23 -4.09 -2.20
CA ALA A 31 -2.65 -5.43 -2.17
C ALA A 31 -1.82 -5.69 -0.90
N THR A 32 -1.40 -4.64 -0.18
CA THR A 32 -0.77 -4.76 1.15
C THR A 32 -1.68 -5.30 2.24
N GLY A 33 -2.99 -5.37 1.99
CA GLY A 33 -3.97 -5.84 2.98
C GLY A 33 -4.40 -4.79 4.00
N ILE A 34 -3.97 -3.52 3.86
CA ILE A 34 -4.27 -2.46 4.84
C ILE A 34 -5.75 -2.34 5.17
N ASN A 35 -6.64 -2.37 4.17
CA ASN A 35 -8.08 -2.27 4.42
C ASN A 35 -8.61 -3.48 5.19
N ALA A 36 -8.22 -4.70 4.83
CA ALA A 36 -8.61 -5.90 5.58
C ALA A 36 -8.10 -5.86 7.02
N ILE A 37 -6.83 -5.48 7.22
CA ILE A 37 -6.22 -5.34 8.55
C ILE A 37 -6.97 -4.31 9.40
N MET A 38 -7.33 -3.16 8.82
CA MET A 38 -8.08 -2.11 9.51
C MET A 38 -9.51 -2.55 9.88
N PHE A 39 -10.21 -3.23 8.96
CA PHE A 39 -11.58 -3.71 9.22
C PHE A 39 -11.61 -4.85 10.26
N TYR A 40 -10.61 -5.72 10.24
CA TYR A 40 -10.55 -6.90 11.10
C TYR A 40 -9.57 -6.77 12.27
N ALA A 41 -9.08 -5.57 12.56
CA ALA A 41 -8.12 -5.27 13.63
C ALA A 41 -8.55 -5.85 15.00
N ASP A 42 -9.81 -5.69 15.38
CA ASP A 42 -10.34 -6.23 16.66
C ASP A 42 -10.33 -7.76 16.67
N LEU A 43 -10.70 -8.41 15.57
CA LEU A 43 -10.65 -9.88 15.45
C LEU A 43 -9.21 -10.39 15.52
N ILE A 44 -8.31 -9.75 14.78
CA ILE A 44 -6.88 -10.07 14.77
C ILE A 44 -6.28 -9.93 16.19
N PHE A 45 -6.66 -8.91 16.95
CA PHE A 45 -6.18 -8.76 18.34
C PHE A 45 -6.82 -9.74 19.32
N LYS A 46 -8.09 -10.12 19.12
CA LYS A 46 -8.72 -11.19 19.89
C LYS A 46 -8.00 -12.51 19.67
N GLU A 47 -7.65 -12.82 18.43
CA GLU A 47 -6.84 -13.99 18.07
C GLU A 47 -5.43 -13.95 18.66
N ALA A 48 -4.86 -12.76 18.85
CA ALA A 48 -3.58 -12.56 19.51
C ALA A 48 -3.63 -12.61 21.06
N ASN A 49 -4.76 -13.05 21.65
CA ASN A 49 -4.98 -13.20 23.09
C ASN A 49 -4.92 -11.88 23.90
N PHE A 50 -5.32 -10.75 23.28
CA PHE A 50 -5.50 -9.51 24.02
C PHE A 50 -6.82 -9.48 24.78
N LYS A 51 -6.75 -9.52 26.13
CA LYS A 51 -7.91 -9.38 27.03
C LYS A 51 -8.77 -8.13 26.74
N ASN A 52 -8.15 -7.06 26.22
CA ASN A 52 -8.83 -5.79 25.86
C ASN A 52 -8.58 -5.41 24.38
N SER A 53 -9.00 -6.25 23.44
CA SER A 53 -8.77 -6.08 22.00
C SER A 53 -9.34 -4.77 21.42
N SER A 54 -10.48 -4.30 21.93
CA SER A 54 -11.05 -3.00 21.54
C SER A 54 -10.15 -1.81 21.91
N LEU A 55 -9.57 -1.81 23.12
CA LEU A 55 -8.63 -0.76 23.54
C LEU A 55 -7.33 -0.78 22.73
N ALA A 56 -6.86 -1.96 22.34
CA ALA A 56 -5.69 -2.12 21.48
C ALA A 56 -5.94 -1.51 20.09
N SER A 57 -7.09 -1.81 19.48
CA SER A 57 -7.51 -1.24 18.20
C SER A 57 -7.62 0.29 18.25
N VAL A 58 -8.26 0.84 19.30
CA VAL A 58 -8.38 2.29 19.51
C VAL A 58 -7.00 2.94 19.65
N THR A 59 -6.08 2.31 20.40
CA THR A 59 -4.72 2.82 20.59
C THR A 59 -3.96 2.91 19.27
N VAL A 60 -4.06 1.87 18.43
CA VAL A 60 -3.46 1.85 17.09
C VAL A 60 -4.05 2.95 16.21
N GLY A 61 -5.36 3.16 16.26
CA GLY A 61 -6.02 4.26 15.54
C GLY A 61 -5.53 5.64 15.98
N LEU A 62 -5.34 5.87 17.28
CA LEU A 62 -4.79 7.13 17.79
C LEU A 62 -3.34 7.36 17.33
N VAL A 63 -2.51 6.31 17.39
CA VAL A 63 -1.13 6.37 16.87
C VAL A 63 -1.14 6.69 15.38
N GLN A 64 -2.04 6.08 14.60
CA GLN A 64 -2.18 6.37 13.17
C GLN A 64 -2.47 7.85 12.91
N VAL A 65 -3.41 8.45 13.65
CA VAL A 65 -3.74 9.87 13.49
C VAL A 65 -2.54 10.77 13.81
N ALA A 66 -1.85 10.51 14.91
CA ALA A 66 -0.65 11.26 15.31
C ALA A 66 0.47 11.14 14.27
N VAL A 67 0.74 9.92 13.80
CA VAL A 67 1.75 9.65 12.76
C VAL A 67 1.39 10.31 11.45
N THR A 68 0.10 10.31 11.05
CA THR A 68 -0.37 10.97 9.83
C THR A 68 -0.14 12.49 9.90
N ALA A 69 -0.38 13.11 11.06
CA ALA A 69 -0.12 14.54 11.26
C ALA A 69 1.38 14.86 11.11
N VAL A 70 2.25 14.06 11.73
CA VAL A 70 3.70 14.20 11.58
C VAL A 70 4.14 13.98 10.14
N ALA A 71 3.58 12.98 9.47
CA ALA A 71 3.86 12.66 8.08
C ALA A 71 3.52 13.83 7.15
N ALA A 72 2.38 14.49 7.36
CA ALA A 72 2.00 15.68 6.60
C ALA A 72 3.04 16.80 6.72
N LEU A 73 3.59 17.04 7.92
CA LEU A 73 4.64 18.05 8.15
C LEU A 73 5.98 17.68 7.49
N ILE A 74 6.31 16.39 7.45
CA ILE A 74 7.57 15.89 6.89
C ILE A 74 7.51 15.78 5.35
N MET A 75 6.33 15.51 4.79
CA MET A 75 6.13 15.20 3.37
C MET A 75 6.70 16.29 2.45
N ASP A 76 6.48 17.56 2.81
CA ASP A 76 6.96 18.68 2.01
C ASP A 76 8.50 18.79 2.00
N ARG A 77 9.17 18.30 3.05
CA ARG A 77 10.63 18.37 3.20
C ARG A 77 11.37 17.14 2.70
N ALA A 78 10.87 15.93 2.90
CA ALA A 78 11.63 14.72 2.56
C ALA A 78 11.43 14.22 1.12
N GLY A 79 10.31 14.57 0.47
CA GLY A 79 10.05 14.19 -0.93
C GLY A 79 9.31 12.87 -1.10
N ARG A 80 8.48 12.80 -2.14
CA ARG A 80 7.39 11.82 -2.22
C ARG A 80 7.93 10.40 -2.40
N LYS A 81 8.97 10.23 -3.23
CA LYS A 81 9.57 8.92 -3.50
C LYS A 81 10.28 8.36 -2.26
N VAL A 82 11.00 9.21 -1.52
CA VAL A 82 11.74 8.79 -0.31
C VAL A 82 10.77 8.33 0.78
N LEU A 83 9.69 9.08 1.03
CA LEU A 83 8.67 8.66 2.00
C LEU A 83 7.95 7.37 1.58
N LEU A 84 7.65 7.17 0.28
CA LEU A 84 7.08 5.91 -0.21
C LEU A 84 8.01 4.70 -0.03
N LEU A 85 9.31 4.89 -0.23
CA LEU A 85 10.29 3.82 -0.03
C LEU A 85 10.43 3.48 1.46
N LEU A 86 10.60 4.50 2.30
CA LEU A 86 10.73 4.31 3.76
C LEU A 86 9.47 3.62 4.33
N SER A 87 8.28 4.12 3.98
CA SER A 87 7.03 3.51 4.41
C SER A 87 6.87 2.08 3.92
N GLY A 88 7.20 1.79 2.65
CA GLY A 88 7.13 0.44 2.09
C GLY A 88 8.05 -0.55 2.81
N VAL A 89 9.27 -0.12 3.16
CA VAL A 89 10.21 -0.95 3.95
C VAL A 89 9.69 -1.19 5.35
N ILE A 90 9.20 -0.15 6.04
CA ILE A 90 8.60 -0.29 7.38
C ILE A 90 7.43 -1.27 7.34
N MET A 91 6.54 -1.13 6.36
CA MET A 91 5.40 -2.03 6.19
C MET A 91 5.85 -3.47 5.93
N ALA A 92 6.79 -3.70 5.00
CA ALA A 92 7.28 -5.03 4.68
C ALA A 92 7.91 -5.74 5.90
N VAL A 93 8.76 -5.03 6.65
CA VAL A 93 9.38 -5.57 7.87
C VAL A 93 8.33 -5.86 8.93
N SER A 94 7.41 -4.91 9.16
CA SER A 94 6.39 -5.04 10.21
C SER A 94 5.42 -6.18 9.95
N THR A 95 4.94 -6.34 8.70
CA THR A 95 4.05 -7.45 8.34
C THR A 95 4.78 -8.80 8.34
N THR A 96 6.07 -8.82 7.99
CA THR A 96 6.89 -10.04 8.12
C THR A 96 7.00 -10.47 9.58
N LEU A 97 7.30 -9.53 10.49
CA LEU A 97 7.33 -9.78 11.93
C LEU A 97 5.98 -10.28 12.44
N PHE A 98 4.89 -9.74 11.91
CA PHE A 98 3.54 -10.16 12.29
C PHE A 98 3.23 -11.60 11.85
N GLY A 99 3.60 -11.99 10.63
CA GLY A 99 3.50 -13.38 10.18
C GLY A 99 4.38 -14.33 10.99
N VAL A 100 5.57 -13.90 11.40
CA VAL A 100 6.45 -14.68 12.30
C VAL A 100 5.79 -14.87 13.67
N TYR A 101 5.15 -13.85 14.24
CA TYR A 101 4.37 -13.97 15.47
C TYR A 101 3.32 -15.07 15.34
N PHE A 102 2.46 -15.04 14.31
CA PHE A 102 1.44 -16.07 14.11
C PHE A 102 2.01 -17.47 13.88
N LYS A 103 3.19 -17.59 13.24
CA LYS A 103 3.85 -18.87 13.04
C LYS A 103 4.34 -19.49 14.37
N ILE A 104 4.84 -18.66 15.28
CA ILE A 104 5.34 -19.11 16.59
C ILE A 104 4.16 -19.34 17.56
N SER A 105 3.12 -18.51 17.47
CA SER A 105 1.95 -18.55 18.35
C SER A 105 0.95 -19.66 18.02
N VAL A 106 0.99 -20.25 16.82
CA VAL A 106 0.09 -21.34 16.39
C VAL A 106 0.89 -22.62 16.09
N PRO A 107 1.01 -23.57 17.04
CA PRO A 107 1.68 -24.84 16.81
C PRO A 107 0.95 -25.68 15.74
N HIS A 108 1.71 -26.23 14.79
CA HIS A 108 1.18 -27.02 13.66
C HIS A 108 0.50 -28.30 14.15
N GLY A 109 -0.84 -28.36 14.09
CA GLY A 109 -1.53 -29.61 14.42
C GLY A 109 -3.05 -29.53 14.54
N LYS A 110 -3.75 -29.04 13.51
CA LYS A 110 -5.06 -29.57 13.04
C LYS A 110 -5.61 -28.68 11.94
N ASN A 111 -5.72 -29.24 10.74
CA ASN A 111 -6.64 -28.74 9.72
C ASN A 111 -8.05 -28.84 10.32
N SER A 112 -8.67 -27.74 10.75
CA SER A 112 -10.13 -27.54 10.71
C SER A 112 -10.52 -26.24 11.42
N SER A 113 -11.20 -25.39 10.66
CA SER A 113 -12.08 -24.29 11.08
C SER A 113 -11.54 -23.38 12.20
N VAL A 114 -11.23 -22.15 11.79
CA VAL A 114 -10.97 -20.94 12.62
C VAL A 114 -11.95 -20.78 13.79
N LEU A 115 -13.15 -21.36 13.71
CA LEU A 115 -14.16 -21.34 14.77
C LEU A 115 -13.97 -22.40 15.89
N MET A 116 -13.27 -23.51 15.65
CA MET A 116 -13.04 -24.56 16.68
C MET A 116 -11.68 -24.44 17.40
N SER A 117 -10.76 -23.61 16.89
CA SER A 117 -9.51 -23.32 17.60
C SER A 117 -9.67 -22.27 18.72
N ALA A 118 -10.83 -21.61 18.79
CA ALA A 118 -11.16 -20.61 19.81
C ALA A 118 -11.14 -21.15 21.25
N GLU A 119 -11.38 -22.45 21.45
CA GLU A 119 -11.46 -23.07 22.78
C GLU A 119 -10.11 -23.63 23.29
N HIS A 120 -9.09 -23.74 22.43
CA HIS A 120 -7.73 -24.17 22.82
C HIS A 120 -6.68 -23.06 22.76
N LEU A 121 -7.03 -21.86 22.28
CA LEU A 121 -6.17 -20.66 22.31
C LEU A 121 -6.31 -19.85 23.62
N ALA A 122 -7.18 -20.25 24.54
CA ALA A 122 -7.24 -19.68 25.89
C ALA A 122 -5.93 -19.90 26.67
N GLU A 123 -5.13 -20.88 26.27
CA GLU A 123 -3.73 -21.06 26.67
C GLU A 123 -2.84 -20.86 25.44
N GLY A 124 -2.51 -19.60 25.13
CA GLY A 124 -1.48 -19.29 24.13
C GLY A 124 -0.14 -19.95 24.51
N PRO A 125 0.76 -20.23 23.55
CA PRO A 125 2.08 -20.75 23.90
C PRO A 125 2.79 -19.76 24.82
N ALA A 126 3.45 -20.29 25.85
CA ALA A 126 4.06 -19.56 26.96
C ALA A 126 5.16 -18.54 26.58
N ASP A 127 5.55 -18.45 25.30
CA ASP A 127 6.84 -17.85 24.91
C ASP A 127 6.75 -16.65 23.96
N ALA A 128 5.63 -16.40 23.26
CA ALA A 128 5.49 -15.26 22.34
C ALA A 128 4.61 -14.16 22.95
N PRO A 129 5.15 -12.97 23.26
CA PRO A 129 4.39 -12.00 24.01
C PRO A 129 3.42 -11.22 23.12
N ALA A 130 2.15 -11.11 23.54
CA ALA A 130 1.09 -10.43 22.80
C ALA A 130 1.45 -8.98 22.39
N TRP A 131 2.27 -8.27 23.17
CA TRP A 131 2.73 -6.92 22.81
C TRP A 131 3.48 -6.88 21.47
N LEU A 132 4.07 -7.99 21.02
CA LEU A 132 4.74 -8.08 19.73
C LEU A 132 3.76 -7.94 18.56
N ALA A 133 2.58 -8.57 18.65
CA ALA A 133 1.49 -8.44 17.68
C ALA A 133 0.99 -6.99 17.58
N LEU A 134 0.80 -6.35 18.74
CA LEU A 134 0.41 -4.95 18.81
C LEU A 134 1.47 -4.02 18.20
N LEU A 135 2.74 -4.25 18.52
CA LEU A 135 3.85 -3.48 17.99
C LEU A 135 3.96 -3.66 16.47
N SER A 136 3.91 -4.89 15.96
CA SER A 136 4.04 -5.15 14.52
C SER A 136 2.88 -4.57 13.73
N MET A 137 1.64 -4.72 14.19
CA MET A 137 0.48 -4.15 13.50
C MET A 137 0.47 -2.62 13.61
N GLY A 138 0.82 -2.07 14.77
CA GLY A 138 0.97 -0.63 14.98
C GLY A 138 2.05 -0.01 14.07
N LEU A 139 3.22 -0.66 13.95
CA LEU A 139 4.29 -0.22 13.04
C LEU A 139 3.89 -0.33 11.57
N PHE A 140 3.13 -1.37 11.18
CA PHE A 140 2.58 -1.48 9.83
C PHE A 140 1.66 -0.30 9.51
N ILE A 141 0.70 0.00 10.40
CA ILE A 141 -0.27 1.09 10.21
C ILE A 141 0.43 2.46 10.25
N ALA A 142 1.39 2.66 11.16
CA ALA A 142 2.21 3.86 11.21
C ALA A 142 3.04 4.03 9.93
N GLY A 143 3.69 2.96 9.47
CA GLY A 143 4.44 2.94 8.21
C GLY A 143 3.57 3.32 7.03
N PHE A 144 2.38 2.74 6.93
CA PHE A 144 1.39 3.10 5.92
C PHE A 144 1.02 4.59 5.99
N ALA A 145 0.67 5.09 7.18
CA ALA A 145 0.30 6.49 7.39
C ALA A 145 1.39 7.50 6.98
N ILE A 146 2.68 7.12 7.09
CA ILE A 146 3.81 7.98 6.73
C ILE A 146 3.88 8.24 5.22
N GLY A 147 3.56 7.25 4.39
CA GLY A 147 3.78 7.35 2.95
C GLY A 147 2.69 6.74 2.09
N TRP A 148 2.54 5.42 2.13
CA TRP A 148 1.59 4.70 1.28
C TRP A 148 0.12 5.08 1.49
N GLY A 149 -0.24 5.69 2.62
CA GLY A 149 -1.57 6.27 2.83
C GLY A 149 -1.78 7.51 1.97
N PRO A 150 -1.12 8.64 2.26
CA PRO A 150 -1.42 9.92 1.61
C PRO A 150 -0.73 10.12 0.24
N ILE A 151 0.46 9.55 0.00
CA ILE A 151 1.27 9.88 -1.18
C ILE A 151 0.68 9.35 -2.49
N PRO A 152 0.10 8.14 -2.59
CA PRO A 152 -0.51 7.69 -3.84
C PRO A 152 -1.62 8.63 -4.34
N TRP A 153 -2.45 9.15 -3.44
CA TRP A 153 -3.50 10.12 -3.76
C TRP A 153 -2.92 11.45 -4.24
N LEU A 154 -1.84 11.90 -3.60
CA LEU A 154 -1.14 13.12 -3.97
C LEU A 154 -0.46 12.98 -5.34
N LEU A 155 0.32 11.92 -5.56
CA LEU A 155 1.00 11.63 -6.82
C LEU A 155 0.01 11.51 -7.98
N MET A 156 -1.15 10.91 -7.76
CA MET A 156 -2.22 10.83 -8.75
C MET A 156 -2.61 12.21 -9.28
N SER A 157 -2.67 13.21 -8.41
CA SER A 157 -2.98 14.59 -8.81
C SER A 157 -1.82 15.31 -9.50
N GLU A 158 -0.56 14.94 -9.19
CA GLU A 158 0.66 15.56 -9.71
C GLU A 158 1.10 15.01 -11.07
N ILE A 159 0.94 13.70 -11.31
CA ILE A 159 1.44 13.04 -12.53
C ILE A 159 0.46 13.11 -13.70
N PHE A 160 -0.84 13.32 -13.44
CA PHE A 160 -1.85 13.32 -14.48
C PHE A 160 -1.94 14.66 -15.23
N PRO A 161 -1.95 14.62 -16.59
CA PRO A 161 -2.13 15.83 -17.38
C PRO A 161 -3.54 16.39 -17.18
N LEU A 162 -3.63 17.72 -17.12
CA LEU A 162 -4.88 18.45 -16.80
C LEU A 162 -6.06 17.98 -17.64
N ARG A 163 -5.83 17.73 -18.94
CA ARG A 163 -6.85 17.31 -19.90
C ARG A 163 -7.49 15.96 -19.56
N ALA A 164 -6.71 14.99 -19.05
CA ALA A 164 -7.16 13.62 -18.77
C ALA A 164 -7.35 13.29 -17.29
N ARG A 165 -7.04 14.24 -16.39
CA ARG A 165 -7.04 14.04 -14.94
C ARG A 165 -8.36 13.49 -14.43
N GLY A 166 -9.51 14.04 -14.85
CA GLY A 166 -10.82 13.58 -14.36
C GLY A 166 -11.07 12.09 -14.61
N VAL A 167 -10.88 11.64 -15.85
CA VAL A 167 -11.11 10.24 -16.24
C VAL A 167 -10.06 9.31 -15.64
N ALA A 168 -8.77 9.68 -15.72
CA ALA A 168 -7.67 8.89 -15.17
C ALA A 168 -7.80 8.69 -13.64
N SER A 169 -8.18 9.75 -12.93
CA SER A 169 -8.47 9.71 -11.50
C SER A 169 -9.64 8.78 -11.17
N GLY A 170 -10.72 8.82 -11.97
CA GLY A 170 -11.87 7.93 -11.79
C GLY A 170 -11.49 6.45 -11.87
N PHE A 171 -10.68 6.07 -12.86
CA PHE A 171 -10.17 4.70 -12.98
C PHE A 171 -9.33 4.28 -11.77
N CYS A 172 -8.43 5.15 -11.30
CA CYS A 172 -7.60 4.86 -10.13
C CYS A 172 -8.44 4.67 -8.86
N VAL A 173 -9.48 5.48 -8.66
CA VAL A 173 -10.43 5.35 -7.55
C VAL A 173 -11.17 4.01 -7.64
N VAL A 174 -11.67 3.64 -8.82
CA VAL A 174 -12.34 2.34 -9.02
C VAL A 174 -11.39 1.17 -8.76
N THR A 175 -10.15 1.24 -9.23
CA THR A 175 -9.13 0.24 -8.91
C THR A 175 -8.88 0.17 -7.41
N ASN A 176 -8.74 1.32 -6.73
CA ASN A 176 -8.50 1.36 -5.30
C ASN A 176 -9.64 0.68 -4.51
N TRP A 177 -10.87 1.15 -4.67
CA TRP A 177 -12.00 0.61 -3.92
C TRP A 177 -12.39 -0.80 -4.36
N GLY A 178 -12.20 -1.13 -5.64
CA GLY A 178 -12.39 -2.49 -6.16
C GLY A 178 -11.41 -3.49 -5.53
N CYS A 179 -10.12 -3.14 -5.47
CA CYS A 179 -9.12 -3.97 -4.79
C CYS A 179 -9.36 -4.03 -3.28
N ALA A 180 -9.72 -2.91 -2.65
CA ALA A 180 -10.07 -2.87 -1.23
C ALA A 180 -11.21 -3.85 -0.89
N PHE A 181 -12.28 -3.82 -1.69
CA PHE A 181 -13.40 -4.73 -1.56
C PHE A 181 -12.96 -6.18 -1.75
N LEU A 182 -12.22 -6.47 -2.82
CA LEU A 182 -11.78 -7.83 -3.12
C LEU A 182 -10.92 -8.40 -2.00
N VAL A 183 -9.88 -7.67 -1.58
CA VAL A 183 -8.95 -8.11 -0.52
C VAL A 183 -9.67 -8.29 0.80
N THR A 184 -10.58 -7.39 1.17
CA THR A 184 -11.38 -7.52 2.40
C THR A 184 -12.32 -8.73 2.34
N LYS A 185 -12.97 -8.96 1.19
CA LYS A 185 -13.87 -10.11 0.99
C LYS A 185 -13.13 -11.44 1.12
N VAL A 186 -12.00 -11.59 0.41
CA VAL A 186 -11.25 -12.86 0.39
C VAL A 186 -10.36 -13.04 1.61
N PHE A 187 -10.29 -12.06 2.52
CA PHE A 187 -9.36 -12.09 3.66
C PHE A 187 -9.53 -13.35 4.52
N HIS A 188 -10.76 -13.70 4.89
CA HIS A 188 -11.04 -14.91 5.67
C HIS A 188 -10.72 -16.19 4.89
N GLU A 189 -11.04 -16.24 3.60
CA GLU A 189 -10.68 -17.38 2.74
C GLU A 189 -9.16 -17.54 2.62
N LEU A 190 -8.39 -16.43 2.59
CA LEU A 190 -6.94 -16.46 2.62
C LEU A 190 -6.41 -16.99 3.96
N LEU A 191 -7.00 -16.57 5.09
CA LEU A 191 -6.64 -17.10 6.41
C LEU A 191 -6.88 -18.61 6.50
N ASP A 192 -7.99 -19.10 5.95
CA ASP A 192 -8.31 -20.53 5.93
C ASP A 192 -7.38 -21.32 5.00
N LEU A 193 -7.06 -20.78 3.82
CA LEU A 193 -6.26 -21.46 2.81
C LEU A 193 -4.75 -21.42 3.08
N LEU A 194 -4.23 -20.27 3.50
CA LEU A 194 -2.79 -20.01 3.69
C LEU A 194 -2.36 -20.03 5.15
N SER A 195 -3.29 -20.19 6.09
CA SER A 195 -3.10 -19.92 7.53
C SER A 195 -2.80 -18.43 7.81
N PRO A 196 -3.00 -17.94 9.05
CA PRO A 196 -2.73 -16.55 9.40
C PRO A 196 -1.30 -16.10 9.05
N TYR A 197 -0.28 -16.91 9.38
CA TYR A 197 1.11 -16.58 9.07
C TYR A 197 1.37 -16.49 7.55
N GLY A 198 0.76 -17.36 6.74
CA GLY A 198 0.92 -17.35 5.28
C GLY A 198 0.25 -16.14 4.62
N THR A 199 -0.93 -15.74 5.11
CA THR A 199 -1.63 -14.53 4.64
C THR A 199 -0.82 -13.27 4.91
N PHE A 200 -0.25 -13.11 6.11
CA PHE A 200 0.59 -11.94 6.40
C PHE A 200 1.91 -11.97 5.63
N TRP A 201 2.50 -13.13 5.38
CA TRP A 201 3.68 -13.22 4.50
C TRP A 201 3.36 -12.91 3.03
N LEU A 202 2.17 -13.26 2.55
CA LEU A 202 1.70 -12.83 1.23
C LEU A 202 1.59 -11.30 1.16
N PHE A 203 1.00 -10.66 2.17
CA PHE A 203 0.95 -9.20 2.26
C PHE A 203 2.34 -8.55 2.38
N ALA A 204 3.27 -9.19 3.11
CA ALA A 204 4.66 -8.73 3.18
C ALA A 204 5.36 -8.81 1.81
N ALA A 205 5.09 -9.86 1.02
CA ALA A 205 5.59 -9.98 -0.34
C ALA A 205 5.05 -8.85 -1.24
N PHE A 206 3.76 -8.51 -1.14
CA PHE A 206 3.21 -7.34 -1.83
C PHE A 206 3.85 -6.03 -1.34
N CYS A 207 4.11 -5.86 -0.05
CA CYS A 207 4.83 -4.69 0.46
C CYS A 207 6.26 -4.60 -0.10
N ALA A 208 6.97 -5.72 -0.27
CA ALA A 208 8.28 -5.74 -0.92
C ALA A 208 8.18 -5.38 -2.41
N LEU A 209 7.19 -5.91 -3.13
CA LEU A 209 6.91 -5.55 -4.52
C LEU A 209 6.59 -4.07 -4.67
N ASN A 210 5.87 -3.47 -3.73
CA ASN A 210 5.60 -2.03 -3.67
C ASN A 210 6.88 -1.19 -3.60
N VAL A 211 7.85 -1.62 -2.78
CA VAL A 211 9.17 -0.97 -2.67
C VAL A 211 9.89 -1.05 -4.01
N VAL A 212 9.98 -2.24 -4.61
CA VAL A 212 10.61 -2.43 -5.93
C VAL A 212 9.94 -1.56 -7.00
N PHE A 213 8.60 -1.57 -7.05
CA PHE A 213 7.82 -0.74 -7.96
C PHE A 213 8.10 0.75 -7.75
N THR A 214 8.23 1.21 -6.50
CA THR A 214 8.53 2.61 -6.20
C THR A 214 9.93 3.02 -6.66
N VAL A 215 10.93 2.13 -6.50
CA VAL A 215 12.28 2.40 -7.01
C VAL A 215 12.26 2.54 -8.53
N LEU A 216 11.61 1.61 -9.23
CA LEU A 216 11.69 1.49 -10.69
C LEU A 216 10.74 2.42 -11.47
N CYS A 217 9.51 2.59 -10.99
CA CYS A 217 8.42 3.20 -11.77
C CYS A 217 8.03 4.59 -11.27
N VAL A 218 8.14 4.87 -9.96
CA VAL A 218 7.66 6.14 -9.39
C VAL A 218 8.72 7.25 -9.58
N PRO A 219 8.37 8.36 -10.25
CA PRO A 219 9.28 9.51 -10.37
C PRO A 219 9.30 10.34 -9.08
N GLU A 220 10.41 11.04 -8.84
CA GLU A 220 10.43 12.09 -7.81
C GLU A 220 9.75 13.35 -8.34
N THR A 221 8.71 13.79 -7.62
CA THR A 221 7.88 14.97 -7.95
C THR A 221 8.23 16.19 -7.11
N LYS A 222 9.00 16.04 -6.02
CA LYS A 222 9.38 17.16 -5.15
C LYS A 222 10.08 18.28 -5.93
N GLY A 223 9.56 19.50 -5.77
CA GLY A 223 10.18 20.71 -6.31
C GLY A 223 10.11 20.86 -7.83
N LYS A 224 9.29 20.05 -8.51
CA LYS A 224 9.09 20.13 -9.95
C LYS A 224 7.71 20.71 -10.28
N THR A 225 7.64 21.51 -11.33
CA THR A 225 6.34 21.98 -11.84
C THR A 225 5.61 20.86 -12.57
N LEU A 226 4.29 21.00 -12.71
CA LEU A 226 3.47 20.03 -13.46
C LEU A 226 3.94 19.91 -14.92
N GLU A 227 4.40 21.01 -15.54
CA GLU A 227 4.94 20.99 -16.90
C GLU A 227 6.28 20.24 -16.97
N GLN A 228 7.14 20.36 -15.95
CA GLN A 228 8.41 19.62 -15.86
C GLN A 228 8.18 18.11 -15.71
N ILE A 229 7.16 17.71 -14.94
CA ILE A 229 6.78 16.30 -14.80
C ILE A 229 6.21 15.77 -16.13
N GLN A 230 5.32 16.53 -16.78
CA GLN A 230 4.75 16.14 -18.08
C GLN A 230 5.83 16.05 -19.17
N SER A 231 6.73 17.02 -19.27
CA SER A 231 7.84 17.00 -20.23
C SER A 231 8.80 15.83 -19.99
N HIS A 232 9.02 15.41 -18.73
CA HIS A 232 9.78 14.20 -18.41
C HIS A 232 9.15 12.95 -19.04
N PHE A 233 7.81 12.81 -18.97
CA PHE A 233 7.10 11.70 -19.61
C PHE A 233 7.05 11.81 -21.14
N GLN A 234 7.03 13.03 -21.70
CA GLN A 234 7.07 13.27 -23.15
C GLN A 234 8.46 13.00 -23.76
N GLN A 235 9.54 13.45 -23.14
CA GLN A 235 10.90 13.21 -23.63
C GLN A 235 11.27 11.73 -23.64
N ARG A 236 10.84 10.98 -22.62
CA ARG A 236 11.05 9.52 -22.53
C ARG A 236 10.21 8.72 -23.54
N SER A 237 9.40 9.40 -24.34
CA SER A 237 8.48 8.80 -25.32
C SER A 237 8.86 9.10 -26.76
N ARG A 238 9.76 10.06 -27.02
CA ARG A 238 10.39 10.20 -28.34
C ARG A 238 11.39 9.05 -28.51
N PRO A 239 11.33 8.26 -29.61
CA PRO A 239 12.47 7.45 -30.01
C PRO A 239 13.69 8.39 -30.11
N ARG A 240 14.89 7.94 -29.73
CA ARG A 240 16.14 8.66 -30.03
C ARG A 240 16.22 8.82 -31.55
N SER A 241 15.65 9.88 -32.10
CA SER A 241 15.88 10.27 -33.48
C SER A 241 17.31 10.79 -33.57
N SER A 242 18.01 10.22 -34.55
CA SER A 242 19.39 10.36 -34.98
C SER A 242 20.06 11.71 -34.73
N PRO A 243 21.39 11.76 -34.55
CA PRO A 243 22.12 13.01 -34.38
C PRO A 243 21.89 13.94 -35.58
N PRO A 244 21.90 15.28 -35.37
CA PRO A 244 21.76 16.24 -36.45
C PRO A 244 22.86 16.00 -37.48
N GLY A 245 22.47 15.82 -38.75
CA GLY A 245 23.42 15.74 -39.86
C GLY A 245 24.28 17.00 -39.92
N PRO A 246 25.54 16.90 -40.38
CA PRO A 246 26.46 18.02 -40.39
C PRO A 246 25.91 19.17 -41.24
N PRO A 247 26.16 20.43 -40.84
CA PRO A 247 25.78 21.60 -41.64
C PRO A 247 26.50 21.55 -42.99
N GLN A 248 25.72 21.76 -44.06
CA GLN A 248 26.23 22.03 -45.42
C GLN A 248 26.75 23.46 -45.51
#